data_AF-A0A1M4MPE4-F1
#
_entry.id   AF-A0A1M4MPE4-F1
#
_cell.length_a   1.000
_cell.length_b   1.000
_cell.length_c   1.000
_cell.angle_alpha   90.00
_cell.angle_beta   90.00
_cell.angle_gamma   90.00
#
_symmetry.space_group_name_H-M   'P 1'
#
loop_
_entity.id
_entity.type
_entity.pdbx_description
1 polymer ?
#
loop_
_entity_poly.entity_id
_entity_poly.type
_entity_poly.pdbx_seq_one_letter_code
_entity_poly.pdbx_strand_id
1 'polypeptide(L)'
;MRFYDDPIEISAEVWAELLTDSEVTRKEDLEVLKLIYESRNHEMHAKEIALKLNLSHHVALNSQIPRFSKRVIARTGVPPPIREDGSIRWWHVPFWGYDKRNGTGSWIMRPELAEAYKRIFGQDDSEIVYPGEMTVQDSTDLFEGAVSKIVVNRYERDGKARTKCIEHYGYRCAVCGFDFERVYGPIGQNKIHVHHLIPLSEIRREYKIDPIRDLRPVCPNCHLVIHSKREPLTIDEVKEMIGSNSSQ
;
A
#
# COMPACT_ATOMS: atom_id res chain seq x y z
N MET A 1 25.19 1.72 12.00
CA MET A 1 24.10 1.42 11.05
C MET A 1 24.52 2.09 9.78
N ARG A 2 24.91 1.29 8.79
CA ARG A 2 25.29 1.82 7.47
C ARG A 2 24.03 1.82 6.62
N PHE A 3 23.68 2.99 6.10
CA PHE A 3 22.59 3.13 5.14
C PHE A 3 23.14 3.03 3.72
N TYR A 4 22.29 2.53 2.84
CA TYR A 4 22.52 2.38 1.43
C TYR A 4 21.32 3.01 0.74
N ASP A 5 21.50 4.24 0.26
CA ASP A 5 20.49 5.09 -0.35
C ASP A 5 20.99 5.80 -1.61
N ASP A 6 22.14 5.36 -2.16
CA ASP A 6 22.74 5.93 -3.37
C ASP A 6 21.67 6.05 -4.49
N PRO A 7 21.52 7.22 -5.13
CA PRO A 7 20.52 7.43 -6.15
C PRO A 7 20.80 6.58 -7.40
N ILE A 8 19.74 6.31 -8.16
CA ILE A 8 19.84 5.71 -9.50
C ILE A 8 18.89 6.48 -10.41
N GLU A 9 19.36 6.86 -11.59
CA GLU A 9 18.61 7.72 -12.54
C GLU A 9 17.54 6.91 -13.29
N ILE A 10 16.60 6.31 -12.55
CA ILE A 10 15.43 5.60 -13.09
C ILE A 10 14.17 6.21 -12.46
N SER A 11 13.38 6.93 -13.25
CA SER A 11 12.15 7.58 -12.78
C SER A 11 11.02 6.57 -12.54
N ALA A 12 9.95 7.01 -11.87
CA ALA A 12 8.75 6.19 -11.66
C ALA A 12 8.07 5.80 -12.99
N GLU A 13 8.13 6.64 -14.02
CA GLU A 13 7.61 6.34 -15.35
C GLU A 13 8.40 5.19 -16.00
N VAL A 14 9.73 5.26 -15.96
CA VAL A 14 10.59 4.20 -16.50
C VAL A 14 10.39 2.92 -15.71
N TRP A 15 10.31 2.98 -14.38
CA TRP A 15 10.00 1.80 -13.56
C TRP A 15 8.65 1.18 -13.93
N ALA A 16 7.64 1.99 -14.20
CA ALA A 16 6.32 1.49 -14.59
C ALA A 16 6.38 0.71 -15.91
N GLU A 17 7.12 1.21 -16.90
CA GLU A 17 7.38 0.48 -18.16
C GLU A 17 8.09 -0.86 -17.88
N LEU A 18 9.17 -0.84 -17.09
CA LEU A 18 9.94 -2.04 -16.75
C LEU A 18 9.10 -3.10 -16.01
N LEU A 19 8.21 -2.67 -15.11
CA LEU A 19 7.32 -3.56 -14.35
C LEU A 19 6.30 -4.30 -15.24
N THR A 20 5.93 -3.69 -16.37
CA THR A 20 5.00 -4.29 -17.35
C THR A 20 5.69 -5.09 -18.45
N ASP A 21 7.01 -4.93 -18.62
CA ASP A 21 7.80 -5.67 -19.59
C ASP A 21 8.18 -7.05 -19.04
N SER A 22 7.57 -8.12 -19.56
CA SER A 22 7.82 -9.50 -19.13
C SER A 22 9.23 -10.02 -19.43
N GLU A 23 9.96 -9.40 -20.36
CA GLU A 23 11.37 -9.70 -20.61
C GLU A 23 12.27 -9.12 -19.50
N VAL A 24 11.83 -8.05 -18.84
CA VAL A 24 12.55 -7.42 -17.73
C VAL A 24 12.08 -7.93 -16.37
N THR A 25 10.78 -7.83 -16.09
CA THR A 25 10.17 -8.18 -14.81
C THR A 25 9.36 -9.45 -14.95
N ARG A 26 9.89 -10.55 -14.41
CA ARG A 26 9.24 -11.86 -14.47
C ARG A 26 8.28 -12.03 -13.29
N LYS A 27 7.40 -13.02 -13.39
CA LYS A 27 6.42 -13.34 -12.36
C LYS A 27 7.06 -13.53 -10.99
N GLU A 28 8.17 -14.24 -10.92
CA GLU A 28 8.87 -14.50 -9.66
C GLU A 28 9.40 -13.20 -9.04
N ASP A 29 9.86 -12.24 -9.86
CA ASP A 29 10.32 -10.94 -9.39
C ASP A 29 9.16 -10.11 -8.82
N LEU A 30 8.01 -10.14 -9.50
CA LEU A 30 6.80 -9.48 -9.01
C LEU A 30 6.34 -10.04 -7.67
N GLU A 31 6.50 -11.34 -7.41
CA GLU A 31 6.16 -11.95 -6.12
C GLU A 31 7.02 -11.38 -4.97
N VAL A 32 8.32 -11.18 -5.21
CA VAL A 32 9.22 -10.53 -4.23
C VAL A 32 8.85 -9.05 -4.05
N LEU A 33 8.68 -8.33 -5.15
CA LEU A 33 8.35 -6.91 -5.13
C LEU A 33 7.01 -6.67 -4.42
N LYS A 34 6.02 -7.53 -4.64
CA LYS A 34 4.73 -7.49 -3.95
C LYS A 34 4.88 -7.60 -2.44
N LEU A 35 5.65 -8.59 -1.97
CA LEU A 35 5.82 -8.81 -0.54
C LEU A 35 6.48 -7.62 0.18
N ILE A 36 7.45 -6.99 -0.49
CA ILE A 36 8.11 -5.79 0.04
C ILE A 36 7.16 -4.59 -0.07
N TYR A 37 6.43 -4.43 -1.17
CA TYR A 37 5.47 -3.34 -1.33
C TYR A 37 4.35 -3.40 -0.28
N GLU A 38 3.83 -4.58 0.04
CA GLU A 38 2.74 -4.77 1.00
C GLU A 38 3.22 -4.71 2.47
N SER A 39 4.53 -4.72 2.73
CA SER A 39 5.05 -4.62 4.09
C SER A 39 4.99 -3.17 4.61
N ARG A 40 5.04 -3.03 5.95
CA ARG A 40 5.05 -1.73 6.59
C ARG A 40 6.22 -0.89 6.07
N ASN A 41 5.94 0.33 5.62
CA ASN A 41 6.92 1.27 5.05
C ASN A 41 7.65 0.75 3.80
N HIS A 42 7.09 -0.23 3.10
CA HIS A 42 7.75 -0.92 1.99
C HIS A 42 9.12 -1.53 2.38
N GLU A 43 9.26 -1.92 3.64
CA GLU A 43 10.49 -2.46 4.23
C GLU A 43 10.32 -3.92 4.63
N MET A 44 11.23 -4.81 4.21
CA MET A 44 11.24 -6.19 4.68
C MET A 44 12.65 -6.78 4.75
N HIS A 45 12.87 -7.70 5.70
CA HIS A 45 14.14 -8.40 5.79
C HIS A 45 14.24 -9.53 4.74
N ALA A 46 15.42 -9.69 4.13
CA ALA A 46 15.66 -10.78 3.17
C ALA A 46 15.30 -12.18 3.72
N LYS A 47 15.52 -12.42 5.02
CA LYS A 47 15.12 -13.66 5.69
C LYS A 47 13.60 -13.83 5.78
N GLU A 48 12.86 -12.76 6.05
CA GLU A 48 11.39 -12.77 6.10
C GLU A 48 10.80 -12.99 4.70
N ILE A 49 11.40 -12.40 3.67
CA ILE A 49 11.00 -12.62 2.26
C ILE A 49 11.13 -14.10 1.91
N ALA A 50 12.29 -14.70 2.21
CA ALA A 50 12.53 -16.12 1.93
C ALA A 50 11.54 -17.05 2.65
N LEU A 51 11.22 -16.75 3.93
CA LEU A 51 10.23 -17.50 4.70
C LEU A 51 8.82 -17.40 4.08
N LYS A 52 8.38 -16.20 3.70
CA LYS A 52 7.04 -16.00 3.11
C LYS A 52 6.88 -16.65 1.73
N LEU A 53 7.96 -16.79 0.98
CA LEU A 53 7.97 -17.48 -0.32
C LEU A 53 8.15 -19.02 -0.19
N ASN A 54 8.15 -19.57 1.03
CA ASN A 54 8.42 -20.99 1.31
C ASN A 54 9.74 -21.48 0.67
N LEU A 55 10.73 -20.60 0.56
CA LEU A 55 12.03 -20.97 -0.02
C LEU A 55 12.88 -21.65 1.05
N SER A 56 13.42 -22.82 0.72
CA SER A 56 14.25 -23.61 1.64
C SER A 56 15.49 -22.83 2.14
N HIS A 57 15.97 -21.86 1.35
CA HIS A 57 17.04 -20.94 1.73
C HIS A 57 16.89 -19.56 1.07
N HIS A 58 17.26 -18.49 1.79
CA HIS A 58 17.36 -17.11 1.29
C HIS A 58 18.35 -16.91 0.12
N VAL A 59 19.16 -17.93 -0.19
CA VAL A 59 20.11 -17.97 -1.31
C VAL A 59 19.40 -17.86 -2.67
N ALA A 60 18.18 -18.40 -2.80
CA ALA A 60 17.38 -18.28 -4.01
C ALA A 60 17.01 -16.81 -4.30
N LEU A 61 16.60 -16.07 -3.27
CA LEU A 61 16.32 -14.64 -3.34
C LEU A 61 17.57 -13.81 -3.69
N ASN A 62 18.70 -14.15 -3.06
CA ASN A 62 20.00 -13.53 -3.32
C ASN A 62 20.54 -13.79 -4.74
N SER A 63 19.98 -14.75 -5.47
CA SER A 63 20.28 -14.97 -6.89
C SER A 63 19.26 -14.30 -7.80
N GLN A 64 17.99 -14.26 -7.37
CA GLN A 64 16.89 -13.72 -8.14
C GLN A 64 16.97 -12.19 -8.27
N ILE A 65 17.11 -11.47 -7.16
CA ILE A 65 17.16 -10.01 -7.17
C ILE A 65 18.31 -9.49 -8.04
N PRO A 66 19.55 -10.01 -7.95
CA PRO A 66 20.59 -9.59 -8.87
C PRO A 66 20.31 -9.88 -10.35
N ARG A 67 19.59 -10.95 -10.69
CA ARG A 67 19.19 -11.23 -12.08
C ARG A 67 18.15 -10.22 -12.57
N PHE A 68 17.18 -9.87 -11.74
CA PHE A 68 16.22 -8.82 -12.03
C PHE A 68 16.94 -7.47 -12.26
N SER A 69 17.80 -7.07 -11.33
CA SER A 69 18.58 -5.83 -11.44
C SER A 69 19.44 -5.77 -12.70
N LYS A 70 20.04 -6.89 -13.12
CA LYS A 70 20.80 -6.94 -14.37
C LYS A 70 19.93 -6.68 -15.60
N ARG A 71 18.69 -7.21 -15.63
CA ARG A 71 17.75 -6.95 -16.73
C ARG A 71 17.28 -5.51 -16.76
N VAL A 72 17.02 -4.92 -15.59
CA VAL A 72 16.72 -3.49 -15.45
C VAL A 72 17.83 -2.64 -16.05
N ILE A 73 19.08 -2.84 -15.59
CA ILE A 73 20.25 -2.07 -16.06
C ILE A 73 20.50 -2.29 -17.56
N ALA A 74 20.34 -3.52 -18.06
CA ALA A 74 20.48 -3.81 -19.48
C ALA A 74 19.42 -3.10 -20.33
N ARG A 75 18.20 -2.90 -19.81
CA ARG A 75 17.13 -2.21 -20.51
C ARG A 75 17.27 -0.69 -20.46
N THR A 76 17.68 -0.13 -19.33
CA THR A 76 17.75 1.33 -19.13
C THR A 76 19.09 1.94 -19.52
N GLY A 77 20.18 1.16 -19.51
CA GLY A 77 21.53 1.64 -19.78
C GLY A 77 22.14 2.51 -18.67
N VAL A 78 21.45 2.69 -17.54
CA VAL A 78 21.95 3.50 -16.42
C VAL A 78 23.09 2.79 -15.69
N PRO A 79 24.06 3.53 -15.12
CA PRO A 79 25.14 2.90 -14.36
C PRO A 79 24.59 2.25 -13.08
N PRO A 80 25.00 1.01 -12.76
CA PRO A 80 24.57 0.35 -11.54
C PRO A 80 25.35 0.87 -10.32
N PRO A 81 24.81 0.72 -9.11
CA PRO A 81 25.53 1.11 -7.89
C PRO A 81 26.79 0.28 -7.66
N ILE A 82 27.90 0.97 -7.34
CA ILE A 82 29.23 0.38 -7.18
C ILE A 82 29.64 0.45 -5.70
N ARG A 83 30.25 -0.63 -5.19
CA ARG A 83 30.87 -0.68 -3.85
C ARG A 83 32.21 0.04 -3.84
N GLU A 84 32.75 0.30 -2.65
CA GLU A 84 34.10 0.87 -2.47
C GLU A 84 35.20 0.03 -3.15
N ASP A 85 35.02 -1.28 -3.26
CA ASP A 85 35.94 -2.21 -3.91
C ASP A 85 35.77 -2.31 -5.44
N GLY A 86 34.89 -1.49 -6.04
CA GLY A 86 34.60 -1.50 -7.48
C GLY A 86 33.60 -2.58 -7.92
N SER A 87 33.14 -3.46 -7.04
CA SER A 87 32.14 -4.48 -7.37
C SER A 87 30.71 -3.92 -7.38
N ILE A 88 29.83 -4.48 -8.22
CA ILE A 88 28.45 -3.99 -8.34
C ILE A 88 27.56 -4.51 -7.21
N ARG A 89 26.80 -3.62 -6.58
CA ARG A 89 25.80 -3.94 -5.55
C ARG A 89 24.41 -4.10 -6.17
N TRP A 90 24.18 -5.24 -6.81
CA TRP A 90 22.96 -5.47 -7.60
C TRP A 90 21.64 -5.35 -6.83
N TRP A 91 21.58 -5.76 -5.57
CA TRP A 91 20.34 -5.63 -4.78
C TRP A 91 19.95 -4.17 -4.55
N HIS A 92 20.91 -3.24 -4.64
CA HIS A 92 20.69 -1.80 -4.46
C HIS A 92 20.01 -1.14 -5.67
N VAL A 93 19.83 -1.86 -6.78
CA VAL A 93 19.13 -1.33 -7.95
C VAL A 93 17.64 -1.11 -7.66
N PRO A 94 16.85 -2.12 -7.22
CA PRO A 94 15.44 -1.91 -6.87
C PRO A 94 15.22 -1.44 -5.42
N PHE A 95 16.19 -1.62 -4.53
CA PHE A 95 16.00 -1.39 -3.09
C PHE A 95 17.06 -0.44 -2.52
N TRP A 96 16.64 0.37 -1.56
CA TRP A 96 17.51 0.87 -0.52
C TRP A 96 17.67 -0.16 0.60
N GLY A 97 18.56 0.11 1.54
CA GLY A 97 18.66 -0.75 2.71
C GLY A 97 19.59 -0.22 3.78
N TYR A 98 19.67 -0.96 4.88
CA TYR A 98 20.61 -0.67 5.95
C TYR A 98 20.94 -1.92 6.75
N ASP A 99 22.15 -1.93 7.32
CA ASP A 99 22.59 -2.99 8.22
C ASP A 99 22.33 -2.62 9.68
N LYS A 100 21.56 -3.47 10.38
CA LYS A 100 21.39 -3.41 11.83
C LYS A 100 22.67 -3.89 12.53
N ARG A 101 22.87 -3.43 13.77
CA ARG A 101 24.05 -3.78 14.60
C ARG A 101 24.22 -5.30 14.84
N ASN A 102 23.14 -6.08 14.69
CA ASN A 102 23.12 -7.54 14.82
C ASN A 102 23.40 -8.28 13.49
N GLY A 103 23.83 -7.58 12.44
CA GLY A 103 24.13 -8.17 11.13
C GLY A 103 22.91 -8.54 10.28
N THR A 104 21.70 -8.06 10.65
CA THR A 104 20.50 -8.22 9.80
C THR A 104 20.30 -6.97 8.94
N GLY A 105 20.24 -7.17 7.62
CA GLY A 105 19.94 -6.11 6.65
C GLY A 105 18.44 -6.00 6.37
N SER A 106 17.92 -4.78 6.31
CA SER A 106 16.57 -4.48 5.79
C SER A 106 16.67 -4.03 4.34
N TRP A 107 15.72 -4.45 3.50
CA TRP A 107 15.51 -3.86 2.17
C TRP A 107 14.29 -2.95 2.22
N ILE A 108 14.41 -1.78 1.60
CA ILE A 108 13.34 -0.79 1.47
C ILE A 108 13.11 -0.58 -0.03
N MET A 109 11.88 -0.69 -0.51
CA MET A 109 11.57 -0.37 -1.90
C MET A 109 11.94 1.08 -2.22
N ARG A 110 12.66 1.31 -3.33
CA ARG A 110 12.97 2.67 -3.78
C ARG A 110 11.67 3.45 -3.97
N PRO A 111 11.60 4.74 -3.58
CA PRO A 111 10.38 5.53 -3.72
C PRO A 111 9.81 5.54 -5.14
N GLU A 112 10.68 5.68 -6.15
CA GLU A 112 10.30 5.71 -7.57
C GLU A 112 9.71 4.36 -8.01
N LEU A 113 10.28 3.25 -7.52
CA LEU A 113 9.78 1.91 -7.78
C LEU A 113 8.47 1.64 -7.03
N ALA A 114 8.33 2.09 -5.80
CA ALA A 114 7.09 1.97 -5.03
C ALA A 114 5.94 2.77 -5.67
N GLU A 115 6.24 3.97 -6.16
CA GLU A 115 5.30 4.78 -6.92
C GLU A 115 4.89 4.09 -8.22
N ALA A 116 5.85 3.59 -9.00
CA ALA A 116 5.59 2.81 -10.21
C ALA A 116 4.73 1.56 -9.93
N TYR A 117 5.08 0.82 -8.88
CA TYR A 117 4.36 -0.37 -8.46
C TYR A 117 2.93 -0.03 -8.07
N LYS A 118 2.70 1.07 -7.36
CA LYS A 118 1.37 1.60 -7.06
C LYS A 118 0.60 1.97 -8.33
N ARG A 119 1.24 2.62 -9.31
CA ARG A 119 0.59 3.00 -10.57
C ARG A 119 0.15 1.79 -11.40
N ILE A 120 0.94 0.73 -11.41
CA ILE A 120 0.70 -0.47 -12.24
C ILE A 120 -0.16 -1.52 -11.52
N PHE A 121 0.15 -1.80 -10.25
CA PHE A 121 -0.43 -2.91 -9.47
C PHE A 121 -1.21 -2.44 -8.24
N GLY A 122 -1.15 -1.15 -7.91
CA GLY A 122 -1.95 -0.58 -6.85
C GLY A 122 -3.42 -0.71 -7.22
N GLN A 123 -4.08 -1.70 -6.64
CA GLN A 123 -5.52 -1.67 -6.51
C GLN A 123 -5.87 -0.58 -5.51
N ASP A 124 -6.83 0.25 -5.90
CA ASP A 124 -7.40 1.35 -5.14
C ASP A 124 -7.58 0.96 -3.68
N ASP A 125 -7.09 1.79 -2.74
CA ASP A 125 -7.08 1.55 -1.28
C ASP A 125 -8.39 0.89 -0.83
N SER A 126 -8.43 -0.44 -0.87
CA SER A 126 -9.52 -1.21 -0.29
C SER A 126 -9.27 -1.12 1.20
N GLU A 127 -10.17 -0.42 1.88
CA GLU A 127 -10.42 -0.43 3.32
C GLU A 127 -9.50 -1.37 4.09
N ILE A 128 -8.72 -0.79 5.00
CA ILE A 128 -8.32 -1.54 6.19
C ILE A 128 -9.62 -1.98 6.85
N VAL A 129 -10.09 -3.20 6.53
CA VAL A 129 -11.20 -3.84 7.22
C VAL A 129 -10.69 -4.10 8.63
N TYR A 130 -11.19 -3.32 9.58
CA TYR A 130 -10.88 -3.57 10.98
C TYR A 130 -11.55 -4.88 11.38
N PRO A 131 -10.89 -5.77 12.14
CA PRO A 131 -11.46 -7.06 12.56
C PRO A 131 -12.83 -6.94 13.26
N GLY A 132 -13.18 -5.75 13.78
CA GLY A 132 -14.47 -5.46 14.40
C GLY A 132 -15.65 -5.27 13.43
N GLU A 133 -15.42 -5.21 12.12
CA GLU A 133 -16.48 -5.06 11.10
C GLU A 133 -17.10 -6.41 10.68
N MET A 134 -16.75 -7.49 11.37
CA MET A 134 -17.23 -8.83 11.07
C MET A 134 -18.24 -9.30 12.10
N THR A 135 -19.43 -9.71 11.66
CA THR A 135 -20.31 -10.57 12.47
C THR A 135 -19.66 -11.94 12.60
N VAL A 136 -18.81 -12.11 13.60
CA VAL A 136 -18.36 -13.43 14.05
C VAL A 136 -19.56 -14.08 14.73
N GLN A 137 -19.99 -15.25 14.26
CA GLN A 137 -20.89 -16.08 15.06
C GLN A 137 -20.18 -16.37 16.38
N ASP A 138 -20.78 -15.95 17.49
CA ASP A 138 -20.23 -16.10 18.85
C ASP A 138 -19.71 -17.53 19.06
N SER A 139 -18.39 -17.70 18.94
CA SER A 139 -17.70 -18.84 19.50
C SER A 139 -17.23 -18.42 20.88
N THR A 140 -17.75 -19.07 21.92
CA THR A 140 -17.49 -18.79 23.33
C THR A 140 -16.06 -19.08 23.80
N ASP A 141 -15.15 -19.42 22.89
CA ASP A 141 -13.78 -19.79 23.22
C ASP A 141 -12.79 -18.70 22.75
N LEU A 142 -12.22 -17.99 23.71
CA LEU A 142 -11.22 -16.94 23.50
C LEU A 142 -9.83 -17.56 23.36
N PHE A 143 -9.41 -17.87 22.13
CA PHE A 143 -8.03 -18.26 21.82
C PHE A 143 -7.27 -17.07 21.19
N GLU A 144 -6.22 -16.59 21.87
CA GLU A 144 -5.29 -15.60 21.33
C GLU A 144 -4.43 -16.23 20.21
N GLY A 145 -4.35 -15.59 19.03
CA GLY A 145 -3.48 -16.04 17.94
C GLY A 145 -4.06 -17.13 17.02
N ALA A 146 -5.34 -17.48 17.14
CA ALA A 146 -6.00 -18.39 16.21
C ALA A 146 -6.11 -17.77 14.81
N VAL A 147 -5.56 -18.46 13.80
CA VAL A 147 -5.62 -18.04 12.40
C VAL A 147 -6.95 -18.50 11.80
N SER A 148 -7.91 -17.59 11.66
CA SER A 148 -9.16 -17.85 10.93
C SER A 148 -9.00 -17.42 9.46
N LYS A 149 -9.33 -18.31 8.52
CA LYS A 149 -9.38 -17.98 7.10
C LYS A 149 -10.72 -17.32 6.80
N ILE A 150 -10.68 -16.04 6.45
CA ILE A 150 -11.87 -15.27 6.09
C ILE A 150 -11.92 -15.16 4.56
N VAL A 151 -13.04 -15.56 3.98
CA VAL A 151 -13.32 -15.38 2.54
C VAL A 151 -14.07 -14.05 2.39
N VAL A 152 -13.37 -13.03 1.90
CA VAL A 152 -13.96 -11.72 1.59
C VAL A 152 -14.35 -11.67 0.12
N ASN A 153 -15.61 -11.39 -0.17
CA ASN A 153 -16.06 -11.07 -1.53
C ASN A 153 -15.49 -9.70 -1.93
N ARG A 154 -14.65 -9.68 -2.96
CA ARG A 154 -13.97 -8.48 -3.44
C ARG A 154 -14.75 -7.87 -4.60
N TYR A 155 -15.42 -6.75 -4.35
CA TYR A 155 -15.95 -5.89 -5.42
C TYR A 155 -14.81 -5.02 -5.96
N GLU A 156 -14.57 -5.10 -7.27
CA GLU A 156 -13.58 -4.27 -7.97
C GLU A 156 -14.02 -2.80 -7.94
N ARG A 157 -13.21 -1.92 -7.34
CA ARG A 157 -13.46 -0.46 -7.29
C ARG A 157 -12.39 0.24 -8.15
N ASP A 158 -12.82 1.11 -9.06
CA ASP A 158 -11.96 1.78 -10.05
C ASP A 158 -11.06 2.84 -9.40
N GLY A 159 -9.74 2.58 -9.40
CA GLY A 159 -8.64 3.50 -9.05
C GLY A 159 -8.82 4.96 -9.47
N LYS A 160 -9.45 5.16 -10.62
CA LYS A 160 -9.66 6.49 -11.22
C LYS A 160 -10.72 7.28 -10.46
N ALA A 161 -11.67 6.61 -9.82
CA ALA A 161 -12.73 7.28 -9.07
C ALA A 161 -12.19 7.90 -7.79
N ARG A 162 -11.33 7.18 -7.03
CA ARG A 162 -10.65 7.75 -5.87
C ARG A 162 -9.81 8.96 -6.25
N THR A 163 -8.96 8.83 -7.28
CA THR A 163 -8.09 9.93 -7.72
C THR A 163 -8.89 11.17 -8.07
N LYS A 164 -9.96 11.03 -8.86
CA LYS A 164 -10.84 12.15 -9.23
C LYS A 164 -11.56 12.78 -8.02
N CYS A 165 -11.98 11.96 -7.06
CA CYS A 165 -12.57 12.45 -5.82
C CYS A 165 -11.57 13.29 -5.02
N ILE A 166 -10.33 12.81 -4.88
CA ILE A 166 -9.26 13.51 -4.16
C ILE A 166 -8.78 14.77 -4.90
N GLU A 167 -8.66 14.74 -6.22
CA GLU A 167 -8.35 15.92 -7.03
C GLU A 167 -9.40 17.03 -6.84
N HIS A 168 -10.67 16.67 -6.67
CA HIS A 168 -11.75 17.62 -6.49
C HIS A 168 -11.90 18.12 -5.04
N TYR A 169 -11.87 17.22 -4.05
CA TYR A 169 -12.16 17.52 -2.65
C TYR A 169 -10.91 17.73 -1.77
N GLY A 170 -9.74 17.29 -2.22
CA GLY A 170 -8.50 17.30 -1.46
C GLY A 170 -8.43 16.23 -0.37
N TYR A 171 -7.47 16.39 0.54
CA TYR A 171 -7.15 15.42 1.60
C TYR A 171 -7.78 15.72 2.97
N ARG A 172 -8.74 16.65 3.01
CA ARG A 172 -9.43 17.02 4.25
C ARG A 172 -10.66 16.15 4.45
N CYS A 173 -10.83 15.63 5.66
CA CYS A 173 -12.01 14.86 6.04
C CYS A 173 -13.29 15.71 5.87
N ALA A 174 -14.24 15.22 5.09
CA ALA A 174 -15.52 15.88 4.85
C ALA A 174 -16.42 15.95 6.10
N VAL A 175 -16.14 15.14 7.11
CA VAL A 175 -16.86 15.11 8.39
C VAL A 175 -16.22 16.07 9.39
N CYS A 176 -14.99 15.79 9.83
CA CYS A 176 -14.35 16.52 10.94
C CYS A 176 -13.28 17.54 10.49
N GLY A 177 -13.00 17.66 9.19
CA GLY A 177 -12.00 18.59 8.66
C GLY A 177 -10.54 18.21 8.96
N PHE A 178 -10.29 17.05 9.55
CA PHE A 178 -8.96 16.53 9.84
C PHE A 178 -8.13 16.36 8.55
N ASP A 179 -6.86 16.69 8.64
CA ASP A 179 -5.91 16.63 7.54
C ASP A 179 -4.62 15.98 8.05
N PHE A 180 -4.30 14.81 7.51
CA PHE A 180 -3.17 14.01 7.96
C PHE A 180 -1.83 14.67 7.66
N GLU A 181 -1.66 15.25 6.47
CA GLU A 181 -0.40 15.88 6.08
C GLU A 181 -0.17 17.15 6.90
N ARG A 182 -1.22 17.93 7.14
CA ARG A 182 -1.12 19.14 7.97
C ARG A 182 -0.77 18.83 9.43
N VAL A 183 -1.29 17.73 9.99
CA VAL A 183 -1.10 17.39 11.42
C VAL A 183 0.16 16.56 11.65
N TYR A 184 0.44 15.59 10.79
CA TYR A 184 1.54 14.64 10.96
C TYR A 184 2.73 14.90 10.02
N GLY A 185 2.65 15.90 9.16
CA GLY A 185 3.69 16.18 8.17
C GLY A 185 3.74 15.14 7.04
N PRO A 186 4.89 14.95 6.39
CA PRO A 186 5.02 14.10 5.19
C PRO A 186 4.54 12.65 5.38
N ILE A 187 4.65 12.09 6.60
CA ILE A 187 4.17 10.73 6.90
C ILE A 187 2.64 10.59 6.80
N GLY A 188 1.91 11.70 6.91
CA GLY A 188 0.46 11.77 6.78
C GLY A 188 -0.03 11.94 5.34
N GLN A 189 0.87 12.12 4.38
CA GLN A 189 0.50 12.30 2.98
C GLN A 189 -0.25 11.07 2.45
N ASN A 190 -1.31 11.31 1.67
CA ASN A 190 -2.12 10.27 1.05
C ASN A 190 -2.85 9.30 2.02
N LYS A 191 -2.99 9.63 3.32
CA LYS A 191 -3.59 8.75 4.34
C LYS A 191 -5.12 8.89 4.52
N ILE A 192 -5.79 9.73 3.74
CA ILE A 192 -7.26 9.91 3.80
C ILE A 192 -7.98 8.75 3.11
N HIS A 193 -9.13 8.33 3.63
CA HIS A 193 -9.98 7.31 2.98
C HIS A 193 -11.01 7.98 2.06
N VAL A 194 -11.57 7.23 1.11
CA VAL A 194 -12.68 7.66 0.26
C VAL A 194 -13.90 6.79 0.51
N HIS A 195 -14.98 7.42 0.98
CA HIS A 195 -16.22 6.77 1.36
C HIS A 195 -17.29 6.91 0.27
N HIS A 196 -18.07 5.85 0.04
CA HIS A 196 -19.19 5.85 -0.90
C HIS A 196 -20.47 6.30 -0.19
N LEU A 197 -21.11 7.34 -0.68
CA LEU A 197 -22.37 7.86 -0.12
C LEU A 197 -23.57 6.96 -0.40
N ILE A 198 -23.49 6.12 -1.44
CA ILE A 198 -24.53 5.16 -1.81
C ILE A 198 -24.00 3.75 -1.52
N PRO A 199 -24.66 2.95 -0.66
CA PRO A 199 -24.23 1.59 -0.36
C PRO A 199 -24.21 0.71 -1.62
N LEU A 200 -23.09 0.03 -1.86
CA LEU A 200 -22.94 -0.87 -3.02
C LEU A 200 -23.95 -2.05 -3.02
N SER A 201 -24.51 -2.39 -1.85
CA SER A 201 -25.54 -3.43 -1.70
C SER A 201 -26.87 -3.08 -2.37
N GLU A 202 -27.16 -1.80 -2.57
CA GLU A 202 -28.35 -1.31 -3.28
C GLU A 202 -28.14 -1.25 -4.79
N ILE A 203 -26.88 -1.28 -5.23
CA ILE A 203 -26.45 -1.20 -6.62
C ILE A 203 -26.50 -2.60 -7.24
N ARG A 204 -27.69 -3.04 -7.64
CA ARG A 204 -27.94 -4.40 -8.17
C ARG A 204 -27.63 -4.60 -9.67
N ARG A 205 -27.00 -3.63 -10.35
CA ARG A 205 -26.55 -3.73 -11.77
C ARG A 205 -25.35 -2.82 -12.00
N GLU A 206 -24.58 -3.07 -13.07
CA GLU A 206 -23.48 -2.22 -13.55
C GLU A 206 -23.84 -0.72 -13.40
N TYR A 207 -23.19 -0.06 -12.45
CA TYR A 207 -23.43 1.34 -12.12
C TYR A 207 -22.16 2.11 -12.39
N LYS A 208 -22.29 3.17 -13.18
CA LYS A 208 -21.20 4.08 -13.44
C LYS A 208 -21.08 5.05 -12.27
N ILE A 209 -20.05 4.87 -11.46
CA ILE A 209 -19.74 5.76 -10.34
C ILE A 209 -19.38 7.16 -10.82
N ASP A 210 -19.95 8.18 -10.19
CA ASP A 210 -19.57 9.58 -10.31
C ASP A 210 -18.69 9.96 -9.09
N PRO A 211 -17.37 10.15 -9.30
CA PRO A 211 -16.44 10.45 -8.21
C PRO A 211 -16.74 11.72 -7.42
N ILE A 212 -17.48 12.65 -8.00
CA ILE A 212 -17.83 13.92 -7.35
C ILE A 212 -19.17 13.76 -6.63
N ARG A 213 -20.13 13.03 -7.19
CA ARG A 213 -21.45 12.88 -6.55
C ARG A 213 -21.47 11.80 -5.49
N ASP A 214 -20.75 10.71 -5.71
CA ASP A 214 -20.95 9.47 -4.95
C ASP A 214 -19.86 9.20 -3.91
N LEU A 215 -18.77 9.97 -3.94
CA LEU A 215 -17.60 9.73 -3.09
C LEU A 215 -17.24 10.95 -2.24
N ARG A 216 -16.73 10.72 -1.02
CA ARG A 216 -16.21 11.79 -0.15
C ARG A 216 -14.94 11.36 0.59
N PRO A 217 -13.92 12.24 0.70
CA PRO A 217 -12.77 11.96 1.56
C PRO A 217 -13.18 12.00 3.04
N VAL A 218 -12.81 10.98 3.80
CA VAL A 218 -13.06 10.87 5.24
C VAL A 218 -11.84 10.30 5.96
N CYS A 219 -11.60 10.69 7.21
CA CYS A 219 -10.52 10.08 8.00
C CYS A 219 -10.93 8.67 8.48
N PRO A 220 -9.95 7.80 8.81
CA PRO A 220 -10.22 6.45 9.34
C PRO A 220 -11.20 6.43 10.51
N ASN A 221 -11.10 7.39 11.44
CA ASN A 221 -11.97 7.46 12.62
C ASN A 221 -13.42 7.78 12.23
N CYS A 222 -13.65 8.77 11.36
CA CYS A 222 -14.99 9.10 10.89
C CYS A 222 -15.56 7.97 10.01
N HIS A 223 -14.71 7.32 9.21
CA HIS A 223 -15.14 6.19 8.39
C HIS A 223 -15.66 5.02 9.23
N LEU A 224 -14.95 4.71 10.32
CA LEU A 224 -15.37 3.71 11.30
C LEU A 224 -16.74 4.06 11.91
N VAL A 225 -16.95 5.32 12.31
CA VAL A 225 -18.23 5.76 12.90
C VAL A 225 -19.37 5.65 11.90
N ILE A 226 -19.14 6.02 10.63
CA ILE A 226 -20.14 5.89 9.56
C ILE A 226 -20.63 4.44 9.45
N HIS A 227 -19.73 3.46 9.48
CA HIS A 227 -20.07 2.04 9.34
C HIS A 227 -20.35 1.30 10.66
N SER A 228 -20.49 2.02 11.77
CA SER A 228 -20.72 1.40 13.10
C SER A 228 -22.12 0.78 13.28
N LYS A 229 -23.02 0.93 12.30
CA LYS A 229 -24.38 0.37 12.29
C LYS A 229 -24.62 -0.45 11.02
N ARG A 230 -25.61 -1.35 11.07
CA ARG A 230 -26.03 -2.14 9.90
C ARG A 230 -26.45 -1.27 8.71
N GLU A 231 -27.12 -0.16 9.00
CA GLU A 231 -27.36 0.92 8.04
C GLU A 231 -26.33 2.02 8.32
N PRO A 232 -25.43 2.32 7.37
CA PRO A 232 -24.39 3.32 7.58
C PRO A 232 -24.99 4.70 7.88
N LEU A 233 -24.35 5.43 8.81
CA LEU A 233 -24.69 6.82 9.10
C LEU A 233 -24.26 7.72 7.94
N THR A 234 -25.05 8.73 7.63
CA THR A 234 -24.68 9.76 6.68
C THR A 234 -23.58 10.66 7.25
N ILE A 235 -22.83 11.31 6.36
CA ILE A 235 -21.80 12.29 6.75
C ILE A 235 -22.37 13.39 7.64
N ASP A 236 -23.59 13.86 7.35
CA ASP A 236 -24.19 14.96 8.09
C ASP A 236 -24.66 14.52 9.49
N GLU A 237 -25.17 13.30 9.65
CA GLU A 237 -25.44 12.73 10.98
C GLU A 237 -24.16 12.65 11.83
N VAL A 238 -23.04 12.19 11.27
CA VAL A 238 -21.78 12.12 12.02
C VAL A 238 -21.24 13.51 12.35
N LYS A 239 -21.42 14.51 11.47
CA LYS A 239 -21.07 15.90 11.78
C LYS A 239 -21.88 16.44 12.96
N GLU A 240 -23.19 16.20 12.98
CA GLU A 240 -24.07 16.63 14.08
C GLU A 240 -23.65 16.01 15.42
N MET A 241 -23.24 14.74 15.41
CA MET A 241 -22.71 14.06 16.61
C MET A 241 -21.44 14.73 17.15
N ILE A 242 -20.54 15.17 16.26
CA ILE A 242 -19.31 15.88 16.67
C ILE A 242 -19.63 17.29 17.20
N GLY A 243 -20.51 18.02 16.50
CA GLY A 243 -20.91 19.38 16.89
C GLY A 243 -21.64 19.44 18.24
N SER A 244 -22.50 18.44 18.52
CA SER A 244 -23.26 18.35 19.77
C SER A 244 -22.37 18.08 20.99
N ASN A 245 -21.27 17.34 20.83
CA ASN A 245 -20.32 17.04 21.89
C ASN A 245 -19.24 18.12 22.10
N SER A 246 -19.10 19.07 21.17
CA SER A 246 -18.14 20.18 21.30
C SER A 246 -18.73 21.38 22.07
N SER A 247 -19.99 21.28 22.52
CA SER A 247 -20.73 22.32 23.26
C SER A 247 -20.98 21.93 24.73
N GLN A 248 -20.27 20.95 25.26
CA GLN A 248 -20.24 20.58 26.69
C GLN A 248 -18.85 20.78 27.28
#